data_AF-A0A5C6RYG5-F1
#
_entry.id   AF-A0A5C6RYG5-F1
#
_cell.length_a   1.000
_cell.length_b   1.000
_cell.length_c   1.000
_cell.angle_alpha   90.00
_cell.angle_beta   90.00
_cell.angle_gamma   90.00
#
_symmetry.space_group_name_H-M   'P 1'
#
loop_
_entity.id
_entity.type
_entity.pdbx_description
1 polymer ?
#
loop_
_entity_poly.entity_id
_entity_poly.type
_entity_poly.pdbx_seq_one_letter_code
_entity_poly.pdbx_strand_id
1 'polypeptide(L)' 'MKIAKQIFLVSLFYGISYVSNAQCAMCKAVAESDLAGGGTAAQGINEGILYLMFIPYILIGGVGYFIYKHYMKNKSGV' A
#
# COMPACT_ATOMS: atom_id res chain seq x y z
N MET A 1 -20.90 -23.97 0.28
CA MET A 1 -19.97 -22.99 -0.33
C MET A 1 -19.78 -21.69 0.46
N LYS A 2 -20.80 -21.12 1.14
CA LYS A 2 -20.67 -19.86 1.89
C LYS A 2 -19.67 -19.95 3.06
N ILE A 3 -19.76 -21.01 3.86
CA ILE A 3 -18.86 -21.26 5.01
C ILE A 3 -17.42 -21.52 4.56
N ALA A 4 -17.21 -22.35 3.53
CA ALA A 4 -15.87 -22.57 2.97
C ALA A 4 -15.24 -21.28 2.43
N LYS A 5 -16.04 -20.41 1.78
CA LYS A 5 -15.60 -19.08 1.34
C LYS A 5 -15.25 -18.17 2.51
N GLN A 6 -16.02 -18.20 3.60
CA GLN A 6 -15.72 -17.42 4.80
C GLN A 6 -14.45 -17.91 5.50
N ILE A 7 -14.27 -19.23 5.63
CA ILE A 7 -13.04 -19.82 6.19
C ILE A 7 -11.83 -19.45 5.33
N PHE A 8 -11.96 -19.52 4.00
CA PHE A 8 -10.90 -19.10 3.08
C PHE A 8 -10.56 -17.61 3.24
N LEU A 9 -11.56 -16.74 3.32
CA LEU A 9 -11.35 -15.30 3.52
C LEU A 9 -10.68 -14.99 4.87
N VAL A 10 -11.08 -15.67 5.94
CA VAL A 10 -10.47 -15.51 7.27
C VAL A 10 -9.02 -15.99 7.26
N SER A 11 -8.75 -17.15 6.64
CA SER A 11 -7.39 -17.69 6.47
C SER A 11 -6.49 -16.73 5.68
N LEU A 12 -7.01 -16.17 4.58
CA LEU A 12 -6.30 -15.19 3.76
C LEU A 12 -5.95 -13.91 4.55
N PHE A 13 -6.91 -13.39 5.33
CA PHE A 13 -6.69 -12.21 6.17
C PHE A 13 -5.64 -12.45 7.26
N TYR A 14 -5.65 -13.64 7.85
CA TYR A 14 -4.67 -14.04 8.87
C TYR A 14 -3.27 -14.20 8.26
N GLY A 15 -3.17 -14.80 7.07
CA GLY A 15 -1.91 -14.94 6.33
C GLY A 15 -1.24 -13.61 5.98
N ILE A 16 -2.00 -12.61 5.55
CA ILE A 16 -1.48 -11.27 5.23
C ILE A 16 -0.83 -10.61 6.45
N SER A 17 -1.41 -10.80 7.64
CA SER A 17 -0.88 -10.26 8.91
C SER A 17 0.43 -10.92 9.33
N TYR A 18 0.65 -12.20 9.00
CA TYR A 18 1.95 -12.85 9.25
C TYR A 18 3.04 -12.35 8.31
N VAL A 19 2.70 -12.13 7.04
CA VAL A 19 3.66 -11.64 6.04
C VAL A 19 4.09 -10.21 6.36
N SER A 20 3.18 -9.34 6.84
CA SER A 20 3.55 -7.97 7.22
C SER A 20 4.57 -7.92 8.36
N ASN A 21 4.40 -8.75 9.40
CA ASN A 21 5.33 -8.82 10.53
C ASN A 21 6.70 -9.41 10.15
N ALA A 22 6.75 -10.38 9.23
CA ALA A 22 8.00 -10.96 8.76
C ALA A 22 8.82 -9.99 7.87
N GLN A 23 8.14 -9.17 7.05
CA GLN A 23 8.81 -8.17 6.19
C GLN A 23 9.41 -7.01 6.99
N CYS A 24 8.85 -6.70 8.16
CA CYS A 24 9.42 -5.69 9.07
C CYS A 24 10.81 -6.10 9.59
N ALA A 25 11.05 -7.39 9.84
CA ALA A 25 12.36 -7.88 10.29
C ALA A 25 13.39 -7.91 9.15
N MET A 26 12.97 -8.25 7.92
CA MET A 26 13.85 -8.30 6.75
C MET A 26 14.31 -6.90 6.31
N CYS A 27 13.39 -5.96 6.16
CA CYS A 27 13.73 -4.58 5.78
C CYS A 27 14.57 -3.87 6.86
N LYS A 28 14.32 -4.18 8.14
CA LYS A 28 15.10 -3.64 9.27
C LYS A 28 16.51 -4.20 9.29
N ALA A 29 16.70 -5.50 9.10
CA ALA A 29 18.04 -6.10 9.08
C ALA A 29 18.90 -5.58 7.92
N VAL A 30 18.31 -5.36 6.75
CA VAL A 30 19.00 -4.76 5.60
C VAL A 30 19.36 -3.30 5.88
N ALA A 31 18.44 -2.53 6.46
CA ALA A 31 18.69 -1.14 6.83
C ALA A 31 19.78 -1.01 7.92
N GLU A 32 19.75 -1.87 8.95
CA GLU A 32 20.79 -1.90 9.99
C GLU A 32 22.15 -2.31 9.43
N SER A 33 22.19 -3.25 8.48
CA SER A 33 23.42 -3.67 7.81
C SER A 33 24.01 -2.57 6.92
N ASP A 34 23.16 -1.79 6.24
CA ASP A 34 23.56 -0.62 5.48
C ASP A 34 24.22 0.42 6.40
N LEU A 35 23.59 0.78 7.52
CA LEU A 35 24.17 1.72 8.49
C LEU A 35 25.47 1.20 9.12
N ALA A 36 25.52 -0.09 9.49
CA ALA A 36 26.71 -0.71 10.09
C ALA A 36 27.91 -0.77 9.13
N GLY A 37 27.65 -0.85 7.82
CA GLY A 37 28.67 -0.75 6.77
C GLY A 37 29.06 0.69 6.39
N GLY A 38 28.50 1.71 7.06
CA GLY A 38 28.72 3.13 6.76
C GLY A 38 27.86 3.68 5.62
N GLY A 39 26.87 2.91 5.15
CA GLY A 39 25.85 3.34 4.20
C GLY A 39 24.84 4.31 4.82
N THR A 40 24.15 5.06 3.97
CA THR A 40 23.17 6.07 4.38
C THR A 40 21.76 5.80 3.82
N ALA A 41 21.56 4.72 3.08
CA ALA A 41 20.29 4.40 2.41
C ALA A 41 19.18 4.09 3.43
N ALA A 42 19.54 3.59 4.60
CA ALA A 42 18.64 3.39 5.71
C ALA A 42 18.22 4.70 6.42
N GLN A 43 18.98 5.79 6.26
CA GLN A 43 18.59 7.09 6.81
C GLN A 43 17.46 7.69 5.97
N GLY A 44 16.31 7.95 6.59
CA GLY A 44 15.17 8.57 5.91
C GLY A 44 14.29 7.62 5.10
N ILE A 45 14.37 6.30 5.32
CA ILE A 45 13.52 5.32 4.62
C ILE A 45 12.01 5.59 4.85
N ASN A 46 11.62 6.08 6.03
CA ASN A 46 10.23 6.43 6.33
C ASN A 46 9.75 7.63 5.49
N GLU A 47 10.61 8.62 5.27
CA GLU A 47 10.33 9.75 4.38
C GLU A 47 10.21 9.28 2.93
N GLY A 48 11.07 8.34 2.51
CA GLY A 48 10.99 7.70 1.19
C GLY A 48 9.68 6.93 0.97
N ILE A 49 9.23 6.15 1.97
CA ILE A 49 7.95 5.42 1.92
C ILE A 49 6.79 6.41 1.79
N LEU A 50 6.77 7.48 2.60
CA LEU A 50 5.72 8.51 2.52
C LEU A 50 5.71 9.21 1.16
N TYR A 51 6.89 9.53 0.62
CA TYR A 51 7.02 10.13 -0.71
C TYR A 51 6.49 9.22 -1.83
N LEU A 52 6.82 7.93 -1.78
CA LEU A 52 6.36 6.95 -2.78
C LEU A 52 4.86 6.65 -2.65
N MET A 53 4.31 6.63 -1.43
CA MET A 53 2.89 6.41 -1.18
C MET A 53 2.04 7.62 -1.59
N PHE A 54 2.59 8.84 -1.57
CA PHE A 54 1.87 10.04 -1.97
C PHE A 54 1.33 9.98 -3.42
N ILE A 55 2.13 9.45 -4.35
CA ILE A 55 1.81 9.36 -5.78
C ILE A 55 0.53 8.54 -6.04
N PRO A 56 0.40 7.27 -5.58
CA PRO A 56 -0.81 6.49 -5.85
C PRO A 56 -2.07 7.11 -5.26
N TYR A 57 -2.01 7.79 -4.10
CA TYR A 57 -3.18 8.46 -3.55
C TYR A 57 -3.66 9.63 -4.42
N ILE A 58 -2.73 10.45 -4.94
CA ILE A 58 -3.08 11.52 -5.87
C ILE A 58 -3.66 10.96 -7.17
N LEU A 59 -3.05 9.90 -7.72
CA LEU A 59 -3.52 9.29 -8.96
C LEU A 59 -4.94 8.75 -8.81
N ILE A 60 -5.24 8.03 -7.72
CA ILE A 60 -6.58 7.51 -7.44
C ILE A 60 -7.58 8.66 -7.27
N GLY A 61 -7.22 9.69 -6.51
CA GLY A 61 -8.08 10.87 -6.32
C GLY A 61 -8.35 11.62 -7.63
N GLY A 62 -7.33 11.82 -8.46
CA GLY A 62 -7.43 12.48 -9.76
C GLY A 62 -8.32 11.70 -10.73
N VAL A 63 -8.05 10.40 -10.89
CA VAL A 63 -8.87 9.50 -11.73
C VAL A 63 -10.32 9.49 -11.24
N GLY A 64 -10.54 9.33 -9.94
CA GLY A 64 -11.87 9.37 -9.33
C GLY A 64 -12.62 10.69 -9.60
N TYR A 65 -11.93 11.83 -9.50
CA TYR A 65 -12.50 13.13 -9.82
C TYR A 65 -12.91 13.26 -11.29
N PHE A 66 -12.05 12.85 -12.23
CA PHE A 66 -12.38 12.89 -13.66
C PHE A 66 -13.56 11.98 -14.01
N ILE A 67 -13.60 10.78 -13.42
CA ILE A 67 -14.75 9.86 -13.57
C ILE A 67 -16.01 10.53 -13.04
N TYR A 68 -16.00 11.04 -11.81
CA TYR A 68 -17.16 11.72 -11.21
C TYR A 68 -17.64 12.88 -12.08
N LYS A 69 -16.74 13.75 -12.53
CA LYS A 69 -17.05 14.89 -13.41
C LYS A 69 -17.67 14.45 -14.73
N HIS A 70 -17.15 13.40 -15.35
CA HIS A 70 -17.70 12.82 -16.58
C HIS A 70 -19.12 12.30 -16.37
N TYR A 71 -19.35 11.54 -15.29
CA TYR A 71 -20.69 11.03 -14.95
C TYR A 71 -21.69 12.15 -14.66
N MET A 72 -21.30 13.20 -13.94
CA MET A 72 -22.19 14.33 -13.65
C MET A 72 -22.55 15.12 -14.91
N LYS A 73 -21.60 15.38 -15.80
CA LYS A 73 -21.85 16.06 -17.08
C LYS A 73 -22.82 15.29 -17.97
N ASN A 74 -22.73 13.96 -17.98
CA ASN A 74 -23.60 13.09 -18.79
C ASN A 74 -24.98 12.88 -18.14
N LYS A 75 -25.11 13.08 -16.82
CA LYS A 75 -26.39 13.02 -16.10
C LYS A 75 -27.24 14.28 -16.29
N SER A 76 -26.63 15.40 -16.68
CA SER A 76 -27.31 16.66 -17.01
C SER A 76 -27.66 16.81 -18.51
N GLY A 77 -27.47 15.76 -19.31
CA GLY A 77 -27.82 15.69 -20.73
C GLY A 77 -29.08 14.87 -21.03
N VAL A 78 -29.92 14.65 -20.01
CA VAL A 78 -31.32 14.21 -20.10
C VAL A 78 -32.15 15.18 -19.27
#